data_AF-A0A6G3CJ39-F1
#
_entry.id   AF-A0A6G3CJ39-F1
#
_cell.length_a   1.000
_cell.length_b   1.000
_cell.length_c   1.000
_cell.angle_alpha   90.00
_cell.angle_beta   90.00
_cell.angle_gamma   90.00
#
_symmetry.space_group_name_H-M   'P 1'
#
loop_
_entity.id
_entity.type
_entity.pdbx_description
1 polymer ?
#
loop_
_entity_poly.entity_id
_entity_poly.type
_entity_poly.pdbx_seq_one_letter_code
_entity_poly.pdbx_strand_id
1 'polypeptide(L)'
;MSGIDVGEELGARAAQARALALLRIRSRALAVAILPAAVAVVLFAADAQGHLAGPAWDAVRWTVLGVAVVVLLVTVLVAVSVARARPAMSPTVPVPEEGAPDLYRLVRDLADRLDVPAPSAIALTPDCDSWLEDRTHRALRKGQGAPAEAADTAPVLVIGSPFLWWMRVAELRAVLAPVVAGTGPSAHPDIAAARRFVRGLDAAIADAAAPGRGPVRGAPLAFAGWVARLLLRACRDHAAEMERCVAAAASMRAQTVDYGLRIAAQEQVGLAYAGWDRLLTRVALPAWRMGRWPSRLDAGVVSALTELSRRDRLADGFALRLGERPACDLLEEPGVADEAASLLAARLFHGGPAESGPGWAPVDWQQYPDEVVDRKWRSEAARLHRVLDTLGVPRASAADPAVPTLARVMEHLAGPGGPGGPGEALAAGIGAAVAREEAEAPGHGGGQGQGGQVHGAAGSGPADDPLDLWGPGPLPLFPLQPPRTGTELLADHVAAMVCCAAVDTAGAAPGLDWLDGPALLVGGERRADLADPVLSLVEDGDPDPLLSWLAEVGVRSDKPVRLV
;
A
#
# COMPACT_ATOMS: atom_id res chain seq x y z
N MET A 1 -2.88 40.85 4.51
CA MET A 1 -1.93 40.30 5.51
C MET A 1 -2.58 40.03 6.86
N SER A 2 -3.27 40.98 7.52
CA SER A 2 -3.83 40.76 8.87
C SER A 2 -4.88 39.63 9.01
N GLY A 3 -5.69 39.32 7.99
CA GLY A 3 -6.73 38.28 8.11
C GLY A 3 -6.23 36.82 8.02
N ILE A 4 -5.15 36.57 7.28
CA ILE A 4 -4.57 35.22 7.09
C ILE A 4 -3.79 34.81 8.34
N ASP A 5 -2.99 35.75 8.86
CA ASP A 5 -2.19 35.60 10.08
C ASP A 5 -3.07 35.27 11.30
N VAL A 6 -4.20 35.98 11.43
CA VAL A 6 -5.19 35.71 12.49
C VAL A 6 -5.85 34.33 12.32
N GLY A 7 -6.16 33.89 11.10
CA GLY A 7 -6.75 32.57 10.85
C GLY A 7 -5.80 31.41 11.16
N GLU A 8 -4.52 31.59 10.83
CA GLU A 8 -3.46 30.65 11.11
C GLU A 8 -3.19 30.49 12.62
N GLU A 9 -3.06 31.61 13.35
CA GLU A 9 -2.91 31.61 14.80
C GLU A 9 -4.09 30.92 15.51
N LEU A 10 -5.32 31.14 15.03
CA LEU A 10 -6.52 30.52 15.58
C LEU A 10 -6.51 29.01 15.35
N GLY A 11 -6.12 28.54 14.17
CA GLY A 11 -6.00 27.11 13.86
C GLY A 11 -4.95 26.41 14.72
N ALA A 12 -3.77 27.03 14.87
CA ALA A 12 -2.69 26.51 15.71
C ALA A 12 -3.08 26.44 17.20
N ARG A 13 -3.75 27.49 17.72
CA ARG A 13 -4.27 27.51 19.09
C ARG A 13 -5.36 26.47 19.31
N ALA A 14 -6.24 26.26 18.33
CA ALA A 14 -7.27 25.22 18.39
C ALA A 14 -6.66 23.82 18.43
N ALA A 15 -5.63 23.55 17.62
CA ALA A 15 -4.87 22.31 17.66
C ALA A 15 -4.22 22.10 19.03
N GLN A 16 -3.57 23.13 19.58
CA GLN A 16 -2.96 23.07 20.90
C GLN A 16 -4.00 22.80 22.00
N ALA A 17 -5.18 23.44 21.95
CA ALA A 17 -6.24 23.21 22.92
C ALA A 17 -6.72 21.75 22.91
N ARG A 18 -6.81 21.12 21.73
CA ARG A 18 -7.15 19.69 21.59
C ARG A 18 -6.00 18.78 22.06
N ALA A 19 -4.75 19.14 21.79
CA ALA A 19 -3.58 18.44 22.33
C ALA A 19 -3.58 18.45 23.87
N LEU A 20 -3.84 19.60 24.49
CA LEU A 20 -3.96 19.71 25.96
C LEU A 20 -5.13 18.90 26.51
N ALA A 21 -6.25 18.80 25.78
CA ALA A 21 -7.37 17.94 26.17
C ALA A 21 -6.96 16.46 26.18
N LEU A 22 -6.19 15.99 25.20
CA LEU A 22 -5.61 14.63 25.19
C LEU A 22 -4.68 14.40 26.37
N LEU A 23 -3.78 15.34 26.64
CA LEU A 23 -2.84 15.25 27.77
C LEU A 23 -3.57 15.30 29.13
N ARG A 24 -4.74 15.95 29.20
CA ARG A 24 -5.63 15.90 30.38
C ARG A 24 -6.29 14.55 30.57
N ILE A 25 -6.64 13.83 29.50
CA ILE A 25 -7.14 12.45 29.62
C ILE A 25 -6.04 11.56 30.21
N ARG A 26 -4.81 11.69 29.71
CA ARG A 26 -3.63 11.01 30.26
C ARG A 26 -3.41 11.35 31.74
N SER A 27 -3.45 12.63 32.11
CA SER A 27 -3.22 13.05 33.50
C SER A 27 -4.36 12.62 34.44
N ARG A 28 -5.61 12.61 33.98
CA ARG A 28 -6.75 12.07 34.75
C ARG A 28 -6.62 10.57 34.99
N ALA A 29 -6.21 9.81 33.98
CA ALA A 29 -5.95 8.38 34.15
C ALA A 29 -4.86 8.12 35.21
N LEU A 30 -3.78 8.91 35.16
CA LEU A 30 -2.72 8.86 36.17
C LEU A 30 -3.22 9.28 37.57
N ALA A 31 -4.05 10.31 37.66
CA ALA A 31 -4.62 10.77 38.93
C ALA A 31 -5.50 9.69 39.58
N VAL A 32 -6.34 9.00 38.80
CA VAL A 32 -7.13 7.86 39.26
C VAL A 32 -6.22 6.72 39.77
N ALA A 33 -5.11 6.45 39.07
CA ALA A 33 -4.16 5.43 39.48
C ALA A 33 -3.40 5.76 40.79
N ILE A 34 -3.15 7.04 41.08
CA ILE A 34 -2.44 7.48 42.30
C ILE A 34 -3.38 7.61 43.50
N LEU A 35 -4.70 7.66 43.30
CA LEU A 35 -5.68 7.87 44.36
C LEU A 35 -5.56 6.90 45.55
N PRO A 36 -5.36 5.58 45.38
CA PRO A 36 -5.16 4.68 46.51
C PRO A 36 -3.91 5.02 47.34
N ALA A 37 -2.85 5.50 46.69
CA ALA A 37 -1.63 5.93 47.39
C ALA A 37 -1.87 7.21 48.19
N ALA A 38 -2.63 8.16 47.65
CA ALA A 38 -3.02 9.36 48.39
C ALA A 38 -3.88 9.00 49.62
N VAL A 39 -4.83 8.07 49.48
CA VAL A 39 -5.63 7.58 50.61
C VAL A 39 -4.74 6.88 51.66
N ALA A 40 -3.79 6.05 51.24
CA ALA A 40 -2.82 5.43 52.14
C ALA A 40 -2.07 6.50 52.95
N VAL A 41 -1.52 7.52 52.29
CA VAL A 41 -0.81 8.63 52.95
C VAL A 41 -1.69 9.34 53.99
N VAL A 42 -2.96 9.64 53.66
CA VAL A 42 -3.91 10.26 54.60
C VAL A 42 -4.16 9.37 55.81
N LEU A 43 -4.35 8.05 55.61
CA LEU A 43 -4.57 7.12 56.72
C LEU A 43 -3.33 6.99 57.63
N PHE A 44 -2.13 6.96 57.07
CA PHE A 44 -0.88 6.96 57.85
C PHE A 44 -0.67 8.29 58.61
N ALA A 45 -1.00 9.43 58.00
CA ALA A 45 -0.92 10.73 58.66
C ALA A 45 -1.92 10.88 59.81
N ALA A 46 -3.15 10.39 59.62
CA ALA A 46 -4.20 10.44 60.65
C ALA A 46 -3.90 9.54 61.86
N ASP A 47 -3.23 8.39 61.65
CA ASP A 47 -2.70 7.56 62.75
C ASP A 47 -1.57 8.28 63.50
N ALA A 48 -0.62 8.91 62.79
CA ALA A 48 0.45 9.68 63.42
C ALA A 48 -0.07 10.87 64.25
N GLN A 49 -1.24 11.41 63.89
CA GLN A 49 -1.96 12.44 64.64
C GLN A 49 -2.87 11.88 65.75
N GLY A 50 -2.92 10.57 65.94
CA GLY A 50 -3.68 9.91 67.01
C GLY A 50 -5.19 9.81 66.79
N HIS A 51 -5.70 10.10 65.59
CA HIS A 51 -7.14 10.12 65.30
C HIS A 51 -7.71 8.75 64.86
N LEU A 52 -6.86 7.78 64.50
CA LEU A 52 -7.25 6.47 63.94
C LEU A 52 -6.46 5.28 64.56
N ALA A 53 -6.33 5.23 65.88
CA ALA A 53 -5.62 4.16 66.56
C ALA A 53 -6.47 2.89 66.73
N GLY A 54 -5.88 1.71 66.49
CA GLY A 54 -6.46 0.40 66.82
C GLY A 54 -6.22 -0.69 65.77
N PRO A 55 -6.31 -1.99 66.15
CA PRO A 55 -5.92 -3.11 65.28
C PRO A 55 -6.75 -3.23 63.99
N ALA A 56 -8.01 -2.77 64.01
CA ALA A 56 -8.85 -2.72 62.81
C ALA A 56 -8.37 -1.66 61.81
N TRP A 57 -7.96 -0.49 62.29
CA TRP A 57 -7.41 0.58 61.45
C TRP A 57 -6.02 0.23 60.92
N ASP A 58 -5.22 -0.53 61.67
CA ASP A 58 -3.95 -1.09 61.20
C ASP A 58 -4.16 -1.99 59.99
N ALA A 59 -5.12 -2.92 60.06
CA ALA A 59 -5.45 -3.82 58.96
C ALA A 59 -5.92 -3.04 57.70
N VAL A 60 -6.77 -2.02 57.88
CA VAL A 60 -7.21 -1.14 56.78
C VAL A 60 -6.04 -0.39 56.15
N ARG A 61 -5.12 0.17 56.95
CA ARG A 61 -3.95 0.89 56.45
C ARG A 61 -3.03 0.01 55.60
N TRP A 62 -2.70 -1.17 56.11
CA TRP A 62 -1.81 -2.10 55.40
C TRP A 62 -2.46 -2.68 54.13
N THR A 63 -3.77 -2.94 54.15
CA THR A 63 -4.50 -3.39 52.96
C THR A 63 -4.56 -2.28 51.89
N VAL A 64 -4.90 -1.04 52.25
CA VAL A 64 -4.90 0.10 51.32
C VAL A 64 -3.50 0.36 50.76
N LEU A 65 -2.46 0.26 51.58
CA LEU A 65 -1.07 0.35 51.12
C LEU A 65 -0.72 -0.75 50.12
N GLY A 66 -1.08 -1.99 50.41
CA GLY A 66 -0.88 -3.12 49.51
C GLY A 66 -1.57 -2.90 48.16
N VAL A 67 -2.84 -2.47 48.18
CA VAL A 67 -3.59 -2.11 46.97
C VAL A 67 -2.90 -0.96 46.21
N ALA A 68 -2.46 0.08 46.91
CA ALA A 68 -1.77 1.21 46.29
C ALA A 68 -0.48 0.79 45.58
N VAL A 69 0.35 -0.06 46.22
CA VAL A 69 1.57 -0.59 45.61
C VAL A 69 1.25 -1.41 44.36
N VAL A 70 0.26 -2.31 44.42
CA VAL A 70 -0.15 -3.12 43.27
C VAL A 70 -0.64 -2.25 42.11
N VAL A 71 -1.51 -1.27 42.37
CA VAL A 71 -2.03 -0.35 41.34
C VAL A 71 -0.89 0.46 40.71
N LEU A 72 0.06 0.96 41.49
CA LEU A 72 1.22 1.69 40.97
C LEU A 72 2.12 0.79 40.12
N LEU A 73 2.39 -0.46 40.54
CA LEU A 73 3.18 -1.42 39.76
C LEU A 73 2.52 -1.74 38.42
N VAL A 74 1.21 -1.99 38.42
CA VAL A 74 0.42 -2.20 37.20
C VAL A 74 0.46 -0.96 36.30
N THR A 75 0.33 0.23 36.88
CA THR A 75 0.39 1.50 36.13
C THR A 75 1.75 1.70 35.47
N VAL A 76 2.84 1.41 36.18
CA VAL A 76 4.20 1.44 35.63
C VAL A 76 4.35 0.43 34.50
N LEU A 77 3.82 -0.79 34.67
CA LEU A 77 3.87 -1.82 33.63
C LEU A 77 3.16 -1.38 32.35
N VAL A 78 1.95 -0.81 32.46
CA VAL A 78 1.19 -0.26 31.32
C VAL A 78 1.92 0.93 30.69
N ALA A 79 2.47 1.84 31.50
CA ALA A 79 3.21 2.99 30.97
C ALA A 79 4.48 2.56 30.22
N VAL A 80 5.20 1.55 30.74
CA VAL A 80 6.38 0.98 30.10
C VAL A 80 6.02 0.23 28.83
N SER A 81 4.91 -0.52 28.80
CA SER A 81 4.46 -1.20 27.58
C SER A 81 4.12 -0.19 26.49
N VAL A 82 3.36 0.86 26.81
CA VAL A 82 3.02 1.95 25.87
C VAL A 82 4.27 2.68 25.36
N ALA A 83 5.23 2.97 26.25
CA ALA A 83 6.45 3.67 25.86
C ALA A 83 7.44 2.82 25.04
N ARG A 84 7.36 1.49 25.15
CA ARG A 84 8.22 0.55 24.43
C ARG A 84 7.59 -0.06 23.18
N ALA A 85 6.27 0.00 23.07
CA ALA A 85 5.57 -0.46 21.89
C ALA A 85 6.07 0.29 20.66
N ARG A 86 6.33 -0.44 19.57
CA ARG A 86 6.80 0.13 18.31
C ARG A 86 5.57 0.57 17.51
N PRO A 87 5.36 1.89 17.27
CA PRO A 87 4.27 2.34 16.42
C PRO A 87 4.42 1.77 15.01
N ALA A 88 3.29 1.51 14.36
CA ALA A 88 3.29 1.18 12.95
C ALA A 88 3.94 2.33 12.16
N MET A 89 4.87 2.00 11.27
CA MET A 89 5.47 2.93 10.33
C MET A 89 5.06 2.50 8.92
N SER A 90 4.79 3.50 8.09
CA SER A 90 4.65 3.28 6.66
C SER A 90 6.01 2.84 6.10
N PRO A 91 6.06 1.70 5.41
CA PRO A 91 7.24 1.28 4.66
C PRO A 91 7.60 2.35 3.63
N THR A 92 8.86 2.76 3.57
CA THR A 92 9.33 3.84 2.70
C THR A 92 10.74 3.56 2.22
N VAL A 93 11.10 4.15 1.07
CA VAL A 93 12.46 4.16 0.54
C VAL A 93 13.15 5.44 1.01
N PRO A 94 14.21 5.39 1.84
CA PRO A 94 14.91 6.59 2.28
C PRO A 94 15.63 7.25 1.10
N VAL A 95 15.56 8.59 1.01
CA VAL A 95 16.31 9.36 0.02
C VAL A 95 17.47 10.04 0.73
N PRO A 96 18.72 9.61 0.53
CA PRO A 96 19.87 10.29 1.13
C PRO A 96 20.04 11.68 0.51
N GLU A 97 20.50 12.64 1.31
CA GLU A 97 20.73 14.01 0.84
C GLU A 97 21.74 14.06 -0.32
N GLU A 98 22.75 13.19 -0.30
CA GLU A 98 23.72 13.04 -1.39
C GLU A 98 23.08 12.62 -2.72
N GLY A 99 21.99 11.85 -2.67
CA GLY A 99 21.27 11.38 -3.86
C GLY A 99 20.19 12.33 -4.37
N ALA A 100 19.89 13.41 -3.63
CA ALA A 100 18.84 14.36 -4.00
C ALA A 100 19.09 15.79 -3.45
N PRO A 101 20.26 16.41 -3.69
CA PRO A 101 20.62 17.69 -3.10
C PRO A 101 19.65 18.82 -3.51
N ASP A 102 19.18 18.79 -4.75
CA ASP A 102 18.22 19.74 -5.30
C ASP A 102 16.85 19.64 -4.63
N LEU A 103 16.38 18.41 -4.36
CA LEU A 103 15.12 18.17 -3.66
C LEU A 103 15.20 18.67 -2.20
N TYR A 104 16.30 18.36 -1.51
CA TYR A 104 16.54 18.84 -0.15
C TYR A 104 16.61 20.37 -0.09
N ARG A 105 17.26 21.02 -1.07
CA ARG A 105 17.29 22.48 -1.16
C ARG A 105 15.90 23.06 -1.38
N LEU A 106 15.10 22.50 -2.29
CA LEU A 106 13.74 22.93 -2.55
C LEU A 106 12.88 22.86 -1.28
N VAL A 107 13.00 21.77 -0.51
CA VAL A 107 12.24 21.58 0.74
C VAL A 107 12.69 22.55 1.83
N ARG A 108 13.99 22.83 1.94
CA ARG A 108 14.53 23.83 2.89
C ARG A 108 14.08 25.25 2.52
N ASP A 109 14.20 25.63 1.25
CA ASP A 109 13.72 26.93 0.75
C ASP A 109 12.21 27.11 1.00
N LEU A 110 11.44 26.02 0.87
CA LEU A 110 10.02 26.01 1.17
C LEU A 110 9.74 26.18 2.67
N ALA A 111 10.48 25.48 3.53
CA ALA A 111 10.38 25.63 4.99
C ALA A 111 10.74 27.04 5.45
N ASP A 112 11.80 27.63 4.89
CA ASP A 112 12.24 29.00 5.18
C ASP A 112 11.18 30.03 4.76
N ARG A 113 10.56 29.87 3.59
CA ARG A 113 9.47 30.75 3.12
C ARG A 113 8.22 30.67 3.99
N LEU A 114 7.96 29.51 4.56
CA LEU A 114 6.80 29.24 5.42
C LEU A 114 7.09 29.55 6.90
N ASP A 115 8.31 29.97 7.25
CA ASP A 115 8.77 30.20 8.63
C ASP A 115 8.47 28.98 9.54
N VAL A 116 8.91 27.81 9.08
CA VAL A 116 8.79 26.53 9.80
C VAL A 116 10.11 25.78 9.86
N PRO A 117 10.30 24.89 10.85
CA PRO A 117 11.46 24.01 10.88
C PRO A 117 11.49 23.09 9.66
N ALA A 118 12.65 22.95 9.02
CA ALA A 118 12.81 21.99 7.93
C ALA A 118 12.58 20.54 8.42
N PRO A 119 11.98 19.67 7.58
CA PRO A 119 11.93 18.23 7.84
C PRO A 119 13.32 17.62 8.06
N SER A 120 13.40 16.57 8.86
CA SER A 120 14.69 15.93 9.22
C SER A 120 15.28 15.09 8.09
N ALA A 121 14.44 14.45 7.28
CA ALA A 121 14.81 13.64 6.13
C ALA A 121 13.67 13.57 5.11
N ILE A 122 13.97 13.03 3.93
CA ILE A 122 13.00 12.75 2.87
C ILE A 122 12.95 11.23 2.61
N ALA A 123 11.76 10.70 2.40
CA ALA A 123 11.56 9.31 2.01
C ALA A 123 10.47 9.19 0.93
N LEU A 124 10.54 8.17 0.08
CA LEU A 124 9.56 7.88 -0.95
C LEU A 124 8.63 6.75 -0.54
N THR A 125 7.39 6.82 -1.02
CA THR A 125 6.40 5.75 -0.93
C THR A 125 5.79 5.51 -2.32
N PRO A 126 5.47 4.27 -2.70
CA PRO A 126 4.76 3.96 -3.95
C PRO A 126 3.26 4.25 -3.81
N ASP A 127 2.92 5.51 -3.57
CA ASP A 127 1.54 5.97 -3.40
C ASP A 127 1.41 7.41 -3.93
N CYS A 128 0.21 7.85 -4.29
CA CYS A 128 -0.10 9.20 -4.74
C CYS A 128 -0.50 10.11 -3.55
N ASP A 129 0.29 10.11 -2.47
CA ASP A 129 0.08 10.99 -1.31
C ASP A 129 1.40 11.46 -0.71
N SER A 130 1.38 12.52 0.09
CA SER A 130 2.55 13.04 0.80
C SER A 130 2.17 13.50 2.20
N TRP A 131 2.98 13.14 3.19
CA TRP A 131 2.70 13.45 4.59
C TRP A 131 3.98 13.61 5.42
N LEU A 132 3.81 14.03 6.66
CA LEU A 132 4.88 14.09 7.66
C LEU A 132 4.80 12.87 8.58
N GLU A 133 5.87 12.08 8.61
CA GLU A 133 5.98 10.90 9.46
C GLU A 133 6.82 11.21 10.71
N ASP A 134 6.21 11.11 11.90
CA ASP A 134 6.91 11.31 13.17
C ASP A 134 7.69 10.04 13.57
N ARG A 135 9.01 10.08 13.32
CA ARG A 135 9.96 9.01 13.69
C ARG A 135 10.61 9.20 15.06
N THR A 136 10.18 10.18 15.85
CA THR A 136 10.80 10.52 17.15
C THR A 136 10.43 9.58 18.30
N HIS A 137 9.58 8.57 18.07
CA HIS A 137 9.10 7.67 19.11
C HIS A 137 10.25 6.91 19.80
N ARG A 138 10.20 6.80 21.13
CA ARG A 138 11.29 6.22 21.95
C ARG A 138 11.67 4.80 21.56
N ALA A 139 10.69 4.00 21.12
CA ALA A 139 10.91 2.63 20.68
C ALA A 139 11.79 2.53 19.41
N LEU A 140 11.76 3.56 18.56
CA LEU A 140 12.54 3.64 17.31
C LEU A 140 13.97 4.12 17.59
N ARG A 141 14.14 5.02 18.55
CA ARG A 141 15.45 5.57 18.96
C ARG A 141 16.41 4.55 19.58
N LYS A 142 15.92 3.37 20.00
CA LYS A 142 16.75 2.38 20.71
C LYS A 142 17.64 1.55 19.77
N GLY A 143 17.52 1.72 18.44
CA GLY A 143 18.31 1.02 17.42
C GLY A 143 19.54 1.78 16.88
N GLN A 144 19.64 3.10 17.10
CA GLN A 144 20.75 3.91 16.59
C GLN A 144 21.46 4.59 17.77
N GLY A 145 22.69 4.16 18.06
CA GLY A 145 23.52 4.65 19.17
C GLY A 145 24.13 6.04 18.96
N ALA A 146 23.37 7.01 18.44
CA ALA A 146 23.85 8.37 18.21
C ALA A 146 23.33 9.36 19.28
N PRO A 147 24.13 10.36 19.71
CA PRO A 147 23.66 11.45 20.55
C PRO A 147 22.59 12.28 19.81
N ALA A 148 21.57 12.72 20.54
CA ALA A 148 20.46 13.49 19.98
C ALA A 148 20.91 14.91 19.60
N GLU A 149 21.12 15.17 18.31
CA GLU A 149 21.12 16.53 17.76
C GLU A 149 19.68 17.04 17.60
N ALA A 150 19.50 18.36 17.65
CA ALA A 150 18.19 19.01 17.51
C ALA A 150 17.50 18.69 16.16
N ALA A 151 18.26 18.33 15.12
CA ALA A 151 17.76 17.87 13.83
C ALA A 151 16.96 16.54 13.92
N ASP A 152 17.19 15.73 14.96
CA ASP A 152 16.57 14.42 15.20
C ASP A 152 15.16 14.51 15.84
N THR A 153 14.57 15.71 15.85
CA THR A 153 13.25 15.98 16.43
C THR A 153 12.19 16.43 15.42
N ALA A 154 12.59 16.75 14.19
CA ALA A 154 11.64 17.09 13.12
C ALA A 154 11.09 15.82 12.45
N PRO A 155 9.84 15.82 11.97
CA PRO A 155 9.28 14.69 11.23
C PRO A 155 9.99 14.50 9.87
N VAL A 156 9.92 13.27 9.36
CA VAL A 156 10.39 12.92 8.01
C VAL A 156 9.31 13.27 7.00
N LEU A 157 9.70 13.93 5.91
CA LEU A 157 8.80 14.20 4.79
C LEU A 157 8.70 12.95 3.91
N VAL A 158 7.52 12.35 3.84
CA VAL A 158 7.24 11.23 2.94
C VAL A 158 6.56 11.77 1.69
N ILE A 159 7.13 11.47 0.52
CA ILE A 159 6.65 11.94 -0.78
C ILE A 159 6.21 10.72 -1.60
N GLY A 160 5.02 10.80 -2.17
CA GLY A 160 4.57 9.86 -3.19
C GLY A 160 5.49 9.86 -4.39
N SER A 161 6.15 8.73 -4.65
CA SER A 161 7.08 8.58 -5.79
C SER A 161 6.44 8.96 -7.13
N PRO A 162 5.17 8.63 -7.45
CA PRO A 162 4.53 9.08 -8.70
C PRO A 162 4.53 10.60 -8.88
N PHE A 163 4.53 11.40 -7.79
CA PHE A 163 4.57 12.86 -7.89
C PHE A 163 5.91 13.35 -8.45
N LEU A 164 7.02 12.67 -8.17
CA LEU A 164 8.32 13.06 -8.72
C LEU A 164 8.35 12.89 -10.25
N TRP A 165 7.75 11.82 -10.78
CA TRP A 165 7.74 11.56 -12.21
C TRP A 165 6.69 12.36 -12.98
N TRP A 166 5.51 12.55 -12.39
CA TRP A 166 4.40 13.21 -13.08
C TRP A 166 4.41 14.74 -12.97
N MET A 167 4.81 15.27 -11.81
CA MET A 167 4.67 16.71 -11.53
C MET A 167 5.90 17.49 -11.97
N ARG A 168 5.69 18.75 -12.34
CA ARG A 168 6.78 19.71 -12.53
C ARG A 168 7.27 20.20 -11.19
N VAL A 169 8.53 20.66 -11.14
CA VAL A 169 9.17 21.16 -9.91
C VAL A 169 8.30 22.19 -9.19
N ALA A 170 7.66 23.11 -9.93
CA ALA A 170 6.79 24.13 -9.35
C ALA A 170 5.49 23.57 -8.76
N GLU A 171 4.93 22.53 -9.37
CA GLU A 171 3.69 21.89 -8.92
C GLU A 171 3.93 20.98 -7.73
N LEU A 172 5.03 20.21 -7.75
CA LEU A 172 5.48 19.44 -6.60
C LEU A 172 5.65 20.37 -5.40
N ARG A 173 6.34 21.50 -5.59
CA ARG A 173 6.52 22.51 -4.53
C ARG A 173 5.19 23.05 -4.00
N ALA A 174 4.20 23.27 -4.88
CA ALA A 174 2.87 23.73 -4.47
C ALA A 174 2.08 22.65 -3.70
N VAL A 175 2.23 21.36 -4.05
CA VAL A 175 1.63 20.23 -3.31
C VAL A 175 2.31 20.01 -1.97
N LEU A 176 3.64 20.12 -1.91
CA LEU A 176 4.40 19.94 -0.68
C LEU A 176 4.26 21.12 0.30
N ALA A 177 3.90 22.32 -0.17
CA ALA A 177 3.75 23.51 0.68
C ALA A 177 2.88 23.28 1.93
N PRO A 178 1.62 22.79 1.84
CA PRO A 178 0.81 22.49 3.03
C PRO A 178 1.40 21.36 3.89
N VAL A 179 2.10 20.39 3.32
CA VAL A 179 2.72 19.29 4.07
C VAL A 179 3.91 19.81 4.87
N VAL A 180 4.81 20.55 4.24
CA VAL A 180 5.98 21.17 4.89
C VAL A 180 5.53 22.21 5.92
N ALA A 181 4.48 23.00 5.67
CA ALA A 181 3.90 23.89 6.68
C ALA A 181 3.46 23.16 7.95
N GLY A 182 3.09 21.87 7.85
CA GLY A 182 2.75 21.01 8.97
C GLY A 182 3.90 20.71 9.95
N THR A 183 5.15 20.99 9.57
CA THR A 183 6.31 20.86 10.46
C THR A 183 6.25 21.84 11.63
N GLY A 184 5.69 23.04 11.43
CA GLY A 184 5.49 24.05 12.48
C GLY A 184 4.66 23.52 13.65
N PRO A 185 3.40 23.10 13.44
CA PRO A 185 2.60 22.45 14.47
C PRO A 185 3.24 21.16 15.03
N SER A 186 3.98 20.43 14.21
CA SER A 186 4.67 19.19 14.64
C SER A 186 5.83 19.48 15.61
N ALA A 187 6.47 20.65 15.51
CA ALA A 187 7.51 21.10 16.43
C ALA A 187 6.93 21.56 17.79
N HIS A 188 5.63 21.82 17.89
CA HIS A 188 5.01 22.26 19.14
C HIS A 188 5.04 21.12 20.19
N PRO A 189 5.60 21.34 21.39
CA PRO A 189 5.85 20.26 22.36
C PRO A 189 4.57 19.54 22.81
N ASP A 190 3.48 20.28 22.98
CA ASP A 190 2.18 19.71 23.38
C ASP A 190 1.59 18.80 22.30
N ILE A 191 1.63 19.22 21.03
CA ILE A 191 1.09 18.47 19.89
C ILE A 191 1.94 17.21 19.67
N ALA A 192 3.27 17.35 19.68
CA ALA A 192 4.19 16.23 19.58
C ALA A 192 4.01 15.22 20.73
N ALA A 193 3.83 15.70 21.97
CA ALA A 193 3.55 14.83 23.12
C ALA A 193 2.20 14.11 23.01
N ALA A 194 1.16 14.79 22.50
CA ALA A 194 -0.14 14.20 22.26
C ALA A 194 -0.09 13.11 21.18
N ARG A 195 0.57 13.37 20.04
CA ARG A 195 0.77 12.38 18.96
C ARG A 195 1.55 11.16 19.43
N ARG A 196 2.67 11.35 20.13
CA ARG A 196 3.44 10.24 20.73
C ARG A 196 2.60 9.40 21.69
N PHE A 197 1.75 10.05 22.49
CA PHE A 197 0.85 9.34 23.39
C PHE A 197 -0.17 8.49 22.62
N VAL A 198 -0.87 9.05 21.63
CA VAL A 198 -1.86 8.34 20.81
C VAL A 198 -1.21 7.17 20.04
N ARG A 199 -0.07 7.43 19.36
CA ARG A 199 0.70 6.41 18.63
C ARG A 199 1.19 5.29 19.56
N GLY A 200 1.64 5.63 20.76
CA GLY A 200 2.06 4.63 21.76
C GLY A 200 0.90 3.78 22.28
N LEU A 201 -0.29 4.37 22.46
CA LEU A 201 -1.49 3.61 22.82
C LEU A 201 -1.86 2.63 21.72
N ASP A 202 -1.89 3.08 20.46
CA ASP A 202 -2.21 2.24 19.30
C ASP A 202 -1.19 1.09 19.13
N ALA A 203 0.10 1.41 19.25
CA ALA A 203 1.18 0.43 19.24
C ALA A 203 1.01 -0.64 20.34
N ALA A 204 0.63 -0.24 21.56
CA ALA A 204 0.41 -1.18 22.66
C ALA A 204 -0.79 -2.11 22.41
N ILE A 205 -1.79 -1.65 21.65
CA ILE A 205 -2.94 -2.48 21.24
C ILE A 205 -2.50 -3.52 20.21
N ALA A 206 -1.73 -3.10 19.20
CA ALA A 206 -1.16 -4.01 18.20
C ALA A 206 -0.24 -5.06 18.84
N ASP A 207 0.66 -4.63 19.72
CA ASP A 207 1.53 -5.53 20.49
C ASP A 207 0.72 -6.52 21.31
N ALA A 208 -0.37 -6.10 21.95
CA ALA A 208 -1.24 -6.99 22.73
C ALA A 208 -2.00 -8.01 21.87
N ALA A 209 -2.24 -7.71 20.59
CA ALA A 209 -2.95 -8.58 19.65
C ALA A 209 -2.02 -9.61 18.94
N ALA A 210 -0.71 -9.41 18.97
CA ALA A 210 0.22 -10.27 18.22
C ALA A 210 0.23 -11.73 18.74
N PRO A 211 0.07 -12.73 17.83
CA PRO A 211 0.01 -14.15 18.16
C PRO A 211 1.36 -14.73 18.63
N GLY A 212 1.34 -15.90 19.27
CA GLY A 212 2.56 -16.66 19.61
C GLY A 212 3.13 -16.41 21.01
N ARG A 213 2.40 -15.73 21.92
CA ARG A 213 2.85 -15.53 23.30
C ARG A 213 2.12 -16.45 24.27
N GLY A 214 2.88 -17.20 25.09
CA GLY A 214 2.32 -18.07 26.12
C GLY A 214 1.49 -17.32 27.18
N PRO A 215 0.55 -17.97 27.88
CA PRO A 215 -0.47 -17.32 28.71
C PRO A 215 0.11 -16.44 29.83
N VAL A 216 1.25 -16.85 30.41
CA VAL A 216 1.94 -16.13 31.49
C VAL A 216 2.53 -14.79 31.02
N ARG A 217 3.02 -14.70 29.78
CA ARG A 217 3.53 -13.45 29.19
C ARG A 217 2.44 -12.65 28.48
N GLY A 218 1.37 -13.31 28.00
CA GLY A 218 0.26 -12.70 27.28
C GLY A 218 -0.71 -11.93 28.19
N ALA A 219 -1.04 -12.45 29.37
CA ALA A 219 -1.99 -11.82 30.29
C ALA A 219 -1.68 -10.35 30.66
N PRO A 220 -0.45 -9.97 31.08
CA PRO A 220 -0.15 -8.57 31.39
C PRO A 220 -0.21 -7.64 30.17
N LEU A 221 0.21 -8.13 28.99
CA LEU A 221 0.13 -7.37 27.73
C LEU A 221 -1.33 -7.20 27.27
N ALA A 222 -2.16 -8.23 27.42
CA ALA A 222 -3.57 -8.17 27.10
C ALA A 222 -4.31 -7.15 28.00
N PHE A 223 -3.98 -7.11 29.29
CA PHE A 223 -4.49 -6.10 30.21
C PHE A 223 -4.03 -4.69 29.79
N ALA A 224 -2.74 -4.51 29.50
CA ALA A 224 -2.21 -3.24 29.02
C ALA A 224 -2.88 -2.78 27.71
N GLY A 225 -3.11 -3.70 26.76
CA GLY A 225 -3.84 -3.43 25.51
C GLY A 225 -5.33 -3.13 25.74
N TRP A 226 -5.96 -3.69 26.78
CA TRP A 226 -7.32 -3.31 27.18
C TRP A 226 -7.38 -1.89 27.75
N VAL A 227 -6.45 -1.52 28.65
CA VAL A 227 -6.32 -0.15 29.17
C VAL A 227 -6.03 0.83 28.03
N ALA A 228 -5.11 0.47 27.14
CA ALA A 228 -4.76 1.29 25.98
C ALA A 228 -5.96 1.51 25.05
N ARG A 229 -6.76 0.47 24.78
CA ARG A 229 -8.02 0.58 24.02
C ARG A 229 -9.01 1.55 24.67
N LEU A 230 -9.18 1.52 25.99
CA LEU A 230 -10.09 2.45 26.68
C LEU A 230 -9.60 3.90 26.57
N LEU A 231 -8.31 4.13 26.80
CA LEU A 231 -7.72 5.47 26.67
C LEU A 231 -7.78 5.97 25.23
N LEU A 232 -7.51 5.12 24.24
CA LEU A 232 -7.57 5.48 22.82
C LEU A 232 -8.99 5.85 22.39
N ARG A 233 -10.01 5.10 22.86
CA ARG A 233 -11.42 5.44 22.63
C ARG A 233 -11.79 6.81 23.18
N ALA A 234 -11.31 7.16 24.38
CA ALA A 234 -11.52 8.49 24.96
C ALA A 234 -10.79 9.61 24.19
N CYS A 235 -9.66 9.28 23.55
CA CYS A 235 -8.83 10.21 22.81
C CYS A 235 -9.30 10.45 21.37
N ARG A 236 -10.04 9.51 20.75
CA ARG A 236 -10.32 9.49 19.30
C ARG A 236 -10.81 10.82 18.73
N ASP A 237 -11.86 11.41 19.31
CA ASP A 237 -12.44 12.64 18.77
C ASP A 237 -11.50 13.85 18.92
N HIS A 238 -10.78 13.92 20.03
CA HIS A 238 -9.82 14.99 20.29
C HIS A 238 -8.60 14.86 19.37
N ALA A 239 -8.14 13.63 19.08
CA ALA A 239 -7.08 13.38 18.14
C ALA A 239 -7.49 13.75 16.71
N ALA A 240 -8.67 13.31 16.26
CA ALA A 240 -9.17 13.66 14.93
C ALA A 240 -9.38 15.17 14.75
N GLU A 241 -9.90 15.86 15.77
CA GLU A 241 -10.04 17.32 15.73
C GLU A 241 -8.69 18.03 15.77
N MET A 242 -7.74 17.56 16.57
CA MET A 242 -6.38 18.10 16.62
C MET A 242 -5.73 18.02 15.24
N GLU A 243 -5.76 16.87 14.57
CA GLU A 243 -5.16 16.71 13.24
C GLU A 243 -5.87 17.56 12.17
N ARG A 244 -7.21 17.70 12.25
CA ARG A 244 -7.95 18.63 11.37
C ARG A 244 -7.54 20.09 11.58
N CYS A 245 -7.38 20.53 12.82
CA CYS A 245 -6.91 21.88 13.12
C CYS A 245 -5.45 22.09 12.65
N VAL A 246 -4.57 21.09 12.80
CA VAL A 246 -3.19 21.15 12.29
C VAL A 246 -3.18 21.26 10.77
N ALA A 247 -3.96 20.42 10.07
CA ALA A 247 -4.07 20.47 8.61
C ALA A 247 -4.64 21.81 8.12
N ALA A 248 -5.66 22.35 8.80
CA ALA A 248 -6.22 23.66 8.48
C ALA A 248 -5.18 24.79 8.67
N ALA A 249 -4.45 24.80 9.79
CA ALA A 249 -3.40 25.79 10.05
C ALA A 249 -2.28 25.70 9.01
N ALA A 250 -1.82 24.49 8.69
CA ALA A 250 -0.79 24.25 7.68
C ALA A 250 -1.25 24.68 6.28
N SER A 251 -2.50 24.39 5.91
CA SER A 251 -3.09 24.80 4.62
C SER A 251 -3.23 26.32 4.49
N MET A 252 -3.60 27.01 5.59
CA MET A 252 -3.67 28.47 5.65
C MET A 252 -2.28 29.11 5.50
N ARG A 253 -1.28 28.63 6.25
CA ARG A 253 0.11 29.09 6.15
C ARG A 253 0.66 28.93 4.73
N ALA A 254 0.39 27.79 4.11
CA ALA A 254 0.79 27.49 2.74
C ALA A 254 0.13 28.37 1.67
N GLN A 255 -0.92 29.15 1.98
CA GLN A 255 -1.51 30.08 1.00
C GLN A 255 -0.55 31.17 0.55
N THR A 256 0.48 31.45 1.35
CA THR A 256 1.53 32.42 1.02
C THR A 256 2.47 31.94 -0.09
N VAL A 257 2.46 30.64 -0.40
CA VAL A 257 3.35 30.01 -1.39
C VAL A 257 2.51 29.44 -2.53
N ASP A 258 2.58 30.09 -3.68
CA ASP A 258 2.08 29.61 -4.99
C ASP A 258 0.63 29.10 -4.98
N TYR A 259 -0.24 29.82 -4.26
CA TYR A 259 -1.65 29.50 -4.15
C TYR A 259 -2.33 29.26 -5.51
N GLY A 260 -1.97 30.06 -6.54
CA GLY A 260 -2.50 29.90 -7.90
C GLY A 260 -2.10 28.58 -8.57
N LEU A 261 -0.86 28.12 -8.37
CA LEU A 261 -0.39 26.83 -8.89
C LEU A 261 -0.94 25.66 -8.08
N ARG A 262 -1.30 25.87 -6.82
CA ARG A 262 -1.83 24.81 -5.96
C ARG A 262 -3.12 24.20 -6.50
N ILE A 263 -4.04 25.00 -7.04
CA ILE A 263 -5.30 24.48 -7.61
C ILE A 263 -5.00 23.56 -8.80
N ALA A 264 -4.19 24.04 -9.75
CA ALA A 264 -3.77 23.25 -10.89
C ALA A 264 -3.03 21.97 -10.45
N ALA A 265 -2.15 22.06 -9.46
CA ALA A 265 -1.40 20.93 -8.95
C ALA A 265 -2.30 19.87 -8.27
N GLN A 266 -3.38 20.27 -7.61
CA GLN A 266 -4.37 19.33 -7.03
C GLN A 266 -5.15 18.57 -8.10
N GLU A 267 -5.47 19.20 -9.24
CA GLU A 267 -6.06 18.48 -10.39
C GLU A 267 -5.09 17.40 -10.92
N GLN A 268 -3.79 17.70 -10.90
CA GLN A 268 -2.75 16.74 -11.30
C GLN A 268 -2.62 15.56 -10.34
N VAL A 269 -2.90 15.73 -9.05
CA VAL A 269 -2.95 14.63 -8.08
C VAL A 269 -4.06 13.64 -8.45
N GLY A 270 -5.25 14.13 -8.81
CA GLY A 270 -6.36 13.29 -9.24
C GLY A 270 -6.03 12.48 -10.50
N LEU A 271 -5.37 13.11 -11.47
CA LEU A 271 -4.87 12.42 -12.67
C LEU A 271 -3.80 11.38 -12.31
N ALA A 272 -2.83 11.75 -11.48
CA ALA A 272 -1.77 10.84 -11.04
C ALA A 272 -2.35 9.57 -10.41
N TYR A 273 -3.36 9.72 -9.54
CA TYR A 273 -4.03 8.59 -8.90
C TYR A 273 -4.72 7.67 -9.92
N ALA A 274 -5.42 8.25 -10.90
CA ALA A 274 -6.09 7.47 -11.95
C ALA A 274 -5.09 6.72 -12.85
N GLY A 275 -3.96 7.34 -13.18
CA GLY A 275 -2.87 6.68 -13.93
C GLY A 275 -2.18 5.59 -13.12
N TRP A 276 -1.89 5.86 -11.85
CA TRP A 276 -1.27 4.92 -10.92
C TRP A 276 -2.13 3.66 -10.73
N ASP A 277 -3.41 3.82 -10.41
CA ASP A 277 -4.33 2.69 -10.21
C ASP A 277 -4.43 1.79 -11.44
N ARG A 278 -4.57 2.40 -12.63
CA ARG A 278 -4.58 1.67 -13.90
C ARG A 278 -3.27 0.96 -14.15
N LEU A 279 -2.14 1.61 -13.91
CA LEU A 279 -0.82 1.01 -14.07
C LEU A 279 -0.64 -0.20 -13.15
N LEU A 280 -0.98 -0.07 -11.86
CA LEU A 280 -0.91 -1.18 -10.91
C LEU A 280 -1.78 -2.35 -11.33
N THR A 281 -3.03 -2.07 -11.73
CA THR A 281 -4.05 -3.09 -11.99
C THR A 281 -3.90 -3.76 -13.35
N ARG A 282 -3.53 -3.00 -14.40
CA ARG A 282 -3.50 -3.45 -15.80
C ARG A 282 -2.11 -3.85 -16.27
N VAL A 283 -1.05 -3.35 -15.63
CA VAL A 283 0.34 -3.55 -16.07
C VAL A 283 1.18 -4.22 -14.99
N ALA A 284 1.29 -3.66 -13.79
CA ALA A 284 2.17 -4.21 -12.77
C ALA A 284 1.70 -5.59 -12.27
N LEU A 285 0.41 -5.76 -12.00
CA LEU A 285 -0.16 -7.00 -11.48
C LEU A 285 0.07 -8.23 -12.39
N PRO A 286 -0.12 -8.17 -13.72
CA PRO A 286 0.29 -9.24 -14.63
C PRO A 286 1.75 -9.66 -14.49
N ALA A 287 2.67 -8.69 -14.37
CA ALA A 287 4.09 -8.99 -14.20
C ALA A 287 4.34 -9.69 -12.85
N TRP A 288 3.78 -9.15 -11.77
CA TRP A 288 3.97 -9.69 -10.41
C TRP A 288 3.52 -11.14 -10.30
N ARG A 289 2.35 -11.47 -10.87
CA ARG A 289 1.84 -12.85 -10.92
C ARG A 289 2.78 -13.84 -11.63
N MET A 290 3.71 -13.36 -12.45
CA MET A 290 4.70 -14.19 -13.16
C MET A 290 6.08 -14.20 -12.52
N GLY A 291 6.21 -13.66 -11.31
CA GLY A 291 7.51 -13.52 -10.66
C GLY A 291 8.39 -12.46 -11.32
N ARG A 292 7.77 -11.46 -11.96
CA ARG A 292 8.46 -10.32 -12.58
C ARG A 292 7.96 -9.02 -11.97
N TRP A 293 8.77 -7.97 -12.01
CA TRP A 293 8.33 -6.65 -11.54
C TRP A 293 8.93 -5.55 -12.42
N PRO A 294 8.13 -4.55 -12.87
CA PRO A 294 8.65 -3.51 -13.72
C PRO A 294 9.69 -2.66 -12.97
N SER A 295 10.93 -2.57 -13.45
CA SER A 295 11.98 -1.82 -12.73
C SER A 295 11.82 -0.30 -12.75
N ARG A 296 10.96 0.21 -13.65
CA ARG A 296 10.72 1.64 -13.86
C ARG A 296 9.23 1.98 -13.77
N LEU A 297 8.61 1.61 -12.65
CA LEU A 297 7.17 1.70 -12.45
C LEU A 297 6.68 3.16 -12.51
N ASP A 298 7.36 4.09 -11.85
CA ASP A 298 7.00 5.51 -11.86
C ASP A 298 7.17 6.15 -13.24
N ALA A 299 8.20 5.75 -14.01
CA ALA A 299 8.30 6.14 -15.41
C ALA A 299 7.14 5.61 -16.27
N GLY A 300 6.57 4.45 -15.90
CA GLY A 300 5.37 3.91 -16.50
C GLY A 300 4.14 4.79 -16.28
N VAL A 301 4.05 5.48 -15.15
CA VAL A 301 2.95 6.43 -14.85
C VAL A 301 2.90 7.56 -15.86
N VAL A 302 4.08 8.11 -16.21
CA VAL A 302 4.17 9.18 -17.22
C VAL A 302 3.65 8.71 -18.57
N SER A 303 3.98 7.47 -18.94
CA SER A 303 3.53 6.87 -20.19
C SER A 303 2.01 6.61 -20.19
N ALA A 304 1.47 6.10 -19.08
CA ALA A 304 0.04 5.91 -18.90
C ALA A 304 -0.75 7.22 -18.96
N LEU A 305 -0.29 8.25 -18.29
CA LEU A 305 -0.98 9.54 -18.27
C LEU A 305 -0.83 10.30 -19.60
N THR A 306 0.28 10.09 -20.32
CA THR A 306 0.44 10.59 -21.70
C THR A 306 -0.56 9.94 -22.65
N GLU A 307 -0.77 8.63 -22.51
CA GLU A 307 -1.78 7.90 -23.28
C GLU A 307 -3.21 8.33 -22.91
N LEU A 308 -3.48 8.54 -21.61
CA LEU A 308 -4.78 9.04 -21.11
C LEU A 308 -5.10 10.42 -21.68
N SER A 309 -4.13 11.35 -21.62
CA SER A 309 -4.31 12.70 -22.17
C SER A 309 -4.58 12.65 -23.68
N ARG A 310 -3.90 11.75 -24.43
CA ARG A 310 -4.13 11.58 -25.86
C ARG A 310 -5.55 11.10 -26.18
N ARG A 311 -6.08 10.13 -25.42
CA ARG A 311 -7.42 9.55 -25.67
C ARG A 311 -8.55 10.47 -25.26
N ASP A 312 -8.46 11.02 -24.07
CA ASP A 312 -9.55 11.80 -23.48
C ASP A 312 -9.47 13.28 -23.88
N ARG A 313 -8.47 13.67 -24.70
CA ARG A 313 -8.15 15.07 -25.04
C ARG A 313 -8.10 15.96 -23.79
N LEU A 314 -7.62 15.39 -22.69
CA LEU A 314 -7.49 16.10 -21.41
C LEU A 314 -6.38 17.12 -21.57
N ALA A 315 -6.82 18.38 -21.75
CA ALA A 315 -6.11 19.66 -21.68
C ALA A 315 -5.40 20.19 -22.96
N ASP A 316 -5.79 21.41 -23.34
CA ASP A 316 -4.91 22.36 -24.01
C ASP A 316 -3.64 22.55 -23.15
N GLY A 317 -2.45 22.38 -23.75
CA GLY A 317 -1.17 22.63 -23.06
C GLY A 317 -0.38 21.41 -22.57
N PHE A 318 -0.86 20.18 -22.79
CA PHE A 318 -0.15 18.94 -22.41
C PHE A 318 1.29 18.85 -23.00
N ALA A 319 1.44 19.21 -24.28
CA ALA A 319 2.75 19.19 -24.96
C ALA A 319 3.72 20.26 -24.41
N LEU A 320 3.22 21.43 -23.99
CA LEU A 320 4.02 22.47 -23.34
C LEU A 320 4.53 21.97 -21.99
N ARG A 321 3.67 21.29 -21.25
CA ARG A 321 3.98 20.67 -19.96
C ARG A 321 5.10 19.64 -20.09
N LEU A 322 5.06 18.74 -21.08
CA LEU A 322 6.13 17.74 -21.30
C LEU A 322 7.53 18.33 -21.53
N GLY A 323 7.62 19.59 -21.98
CA GLY A 323 8.88 20.30 -22.17
C GLY A 323 9.47 20.92 -20.89
N GLU A 324 8.72 20.93 -19.78
CA GLU A 324 9.17 21.49 -18.50
C GLU A 324 9.90 20.46 -17.65
N ARG A 325 10.88 20.91 -16.85
CA ARG A 325 11.70 20.05 -15.96
C ARG A 325 10.80 19.23 -15.02
N PRO A 326 10.72 17.88 -15.15
CA PRO A 326 10.02 17.04 -14.19
C PRO A 326 10.69 17.09 -12.82
N ALA A 327 9.95 16.76 -11.77
CA ALA A 327 10.51 16.80 -10.42
C ALA A 327 11.48 15.65 -10.11
N CYS A 328 11.46 14.55 -10.88
CA CYS A 328 12.43 13.46 -10.75
C CYS A 328 13.86 13.90 -11.12
N ASP A 329 14.03 14.99 -11.89
CA ASP A 329 15.32 15.62 -12.16
C ASP A 329 15.93 16.30 -10.91
N LEU A 330 15.23 16.33 -9.78
CA LEU A 330 15.76 16.76 -8.48
C LEU A 330 16.55 15.64 -7.77
N LEU A 331 16.51 14.42 -8.31
CA LEU A 331 17.28 13.26 -7.88
C LEU A 331 18.52 13.11 -8.77
N GLU A 332 19.65 12.70 -8.19
CA GLU A 332 20.88 12.37 -8.95
C GLU A 332 20.70 11.10 -9.78
N GLU A 333 20.08 10.08 -9.17
CA GLU A 333 19.86 8.76 -9.78
C GLU A 333 18.37 8.38 -9.73
N PRO A 334 17.51 9.02 -10.56
CA PRO A 334 16.07 8.76 -10.53
C PRO A 334 15.73 7.29 -10.82
N GLY A 335 16.50 6.61 -11.67
CA GLY A 335 16.27 5.19 -11.99
C GLY A 335 16.40 4.26 -10.78
N VAL A 336 17.35 4.51 -9.88
CA VAL A 336 17.53 3.71 -8.66
C VAL A 336 16.40 3.96 -7.66
N ALA A 337 15.93 5.21 -7.58
CA ALA A 337 14.78 5.56 -6.74
C ALA A 337 13.48 4.89 -7.24
N ASP A 338 13.24 4.87 -8.56
CA ASP A 338 12.09 4.18 -9.19
C ASP A 338 12.16 2.67 -8.93
N GLU A 339 13.35 2.07 -9.11
CA GLU A 339 13.58 0.65 -8.89
C GLU A 339 13.23 0.23 -7.46
N ALA A 340 13.72 0.99 -6.47
CA ALA A 340 13.43 0.77 -5.07
C ALA A 340 11.95 1.00 -4.72
N ALA A 341 11.32 2.04 -5.30
CA ALA A 341 9.90 2.31 -5.11
C ALA A 341 9.03 1.20 -5.73
N SER A 342 9.41 0.66 -6.88
CA SER A 342 8.71 -0.43 -7.56
C SER A 342 8.78 -1.76 -6.79
N LEU A 343 9.96 -2.11 -6.25
CA LEU A 343 10.09 -3.27 -5.36
C LEU A 343 9.21 -3.13 -4.12
N LEU A 344 9.20 -1.93 -3.52
CA LEU A 344 8.32 -1.63 -2.40
C LEU A 344 6.83 -1.72 -2.78
N ALA A 345 6.47 -1.24 -3.99
CA ALA A 345 5.10 -1.33 -4.51
C ALA A 345 4.67 -2.80 -4.63
N ALA A 346 5.50 -3.64 -5.23
CA ALA A 346 5.19 -5.06 -5.38
C ALA A 346 5.05 -5.76 -4.02
N ARG A 347 5.85 -5.37 -3.02
CA ARG A 347 5.71 -5.90 -1.67
C ARG A 347 4.41 -5.46 -1.00
N LEU A 348 4.05 -4.19 -1.11
CA LEU A 348 2.84 -3.63 -0.47
C LEU A 348 1.55 -4.12 -1.14
N PHE A 349 1.51 -4.15 -2.48
CA PHE A 349 0.30 -4.40 -3.25
C PHE A 349 0.14 -5.86 -3.72
N HIS A 350 1.23 -6.64 -3.75
CA HIS A 350 1.21 -8.05 -4.17
C HIS A 350 1.77 -9.03 -3.13
N GLY A 351 2.48 -8.55 -2.10
CA GLY A 351 3.17 -9.45 -1.16
C GLY A 351 4.45 -10.06 -1.74
N GLY A 352 5.04 -9.43 -2.77
CA GLY A 352 6.31 -9.86 -3.36
C GLY A 352 7.49 -9.79 -2.36
N PRO A 353 8.60 -10.50 -2.63
CA PRO A 353 9.79 -10.47 -1.78
C PRO A 353 10.43 -9.07 -1.76
N ALA A 354 11.17 -8.78 -0.69
CA ALA A 354 11.84 -7.49 -0.51
C ALA A 354 13.02 -7.27 -1.46
N GLU A 355 13.63 -8.35 -1.94
CA GLU A 355 14.81 -8.32 -2.81
C GLU A 355 14.56 -9.13 -4.09
N SER A 356 15.28 -8.77 -5.15
CA SER A 356 15.30 -9.53 -6.40
C SER A 356 15.92 -10.91 -6.21
N GLY A 357 15.47 -11.88 -7.00
CA GLY A 357 15.99 -13.25 -6.97
C GLY A 357 15.65 -14.05 -8.23
N PRO A 358 16.06 -15.32 -8.31
CA PRO A 358 15.89 -16.15 -9.51
C PRO A 358 14.43 -16.35 -9.95
N GLY A 359 13.47 -16.26 -9.01
CA GLY A 359 12.03 -16.30 -9.28
C GLY A 359 11.32 -14.94 -9.15
N TRP A 360 12.09 -13.86 -8.97
CA TRP A 360 11.60 -12.50 -8.77
C TRP A 360 12.55 -11.50 -9.44
N ALA A 361 12.41 -11.33 -10.75
CA ALA A 361 13.36 -10.59 -11.57
C ALA A 361 12.78 -9.28 -12.13
N PRO A 362 13.58 -8.21 -12.25
CA PRO A 362 13.16 -6.98 -12.89
C PRO A 362 12.79 -7.22 -14.36
N VAL A 363 11.88 -6.42 -14.88
CA VAL A 363 11.59 -6.33 -16.31
C VAL A 363 11.60 -4.88 -16.77
N ASP A 364 12.30 -4.61 -17.86
CA ASP A 364 12.27 -3.29 -18.52
C ASP A 364 11.05 -3.16 -19.44
N TRP A 365 10.58 -1.94 -19.67
CA TRP A 365 9.45 -1.68 -20.56
C TRP A 365 9.65 -2.15 -22.01
N GLN A 366 10.89 -2.19 -22.51
CA GLN A 366 11.18 -2.75 -23.83
C GLN A 366 10.99 -4.26 -23.90
N GLN A 367 11.24 -4.96 -22.78
CA GLN A 367 11.14 -6.41 -22.68
C GLN A 367 9.77 -6.87 -22.16
N TYR A 368 8.98 -5.97 -21.58
CA TYR A 368 7.69 -6.25 -20.98
C TYR A 368 6.71 -6.99 -21.92
N PRO A 369 6.57 -6.63 -23.22
CA PRO A 369 5.68 -7.37 -24.12
C PRO A 369 6.07 -8.85 -24.27
N ASP A 370 7.35 -9.15 -24.40
CA ASP A 370 7.81 -10.53 -24.60
C ASP A 370 7.82 -11.31 -23.28
N GLU A 371 8.34 -10.72 -22.20
CA GLU A 371 8.52 -11.41 -20.92
C GLU A 371 7.25 -11.56 -20.10
N VAL A 372 6.28 -10.65 -20.28
CA VAL A 372 5.02 -10.63 -19.52
C VAL A 372 3.83 -10.88 -20.42
N VAL A 373 3.64 -10.11 -21.50
CA VAL A 373 2.40 -10.20 -22.31
C VAL A 373 2.30 -11.53 -23.06
N ASP A 374 3.32 -11.89 -23.83
CA ASP A 374 3.35 -13.18 -24.57
C ASP A 374 3.27 -14.36 -23.59
N ARG A 375 4.05 -14.31 -22.50
CA ARG A 375 4.02 -15.35 -21.47
C ARG A 375 2.66 -15.46 -20.77
N LYS A 376 1.95 -14.35 -20.56
CA LYS A 376 0.57 -14.33 -20.05
C LYS A 376 -0.32 -15.15 -20.95
N TRP A 377 -0.34 -14.78 -22.22
CA TRP A 377 -1.26 -15.36 -23.18
C TRP A 377 -0.98 -16.85 -23.38
N ARG A 378 0.30 -17.25 -23.48
CA ARG A 378 0.68 -18.66 -23.60
C ARG A 378 0.30 -19.46 -22.37
N SER A 379 0.47 -18.90 -21.16
CA SER A 379 0.09 -19.57 -19.91
C SER A 379 -1.43 -19.76 -19.77
N GLU A 380 -2.21 -18.72 -20.11
CA GLU A 380 -3.68 -18.76 -20.12
C GLU A 380 -4.19 -19.74 -21.19
N ALA A 381 -3.65 -19.70 -22.41
CA ALA A 381 -4.00 -20.64 -23.48
C ALA A 381 -3.60 -22.09 -23.12
N ALA A 382 -2.46 -22.30 -22.47
CA ALA A 382 -2.05 -23.61 -21.96
C ALA A 382 -3.05 -24.14 -20.92
N ARG A 383 -3.50 -23.28 -19.99
CA ARG A 383 -4.53 -23.63 -19.01
C ARG A 383 -5.83 -24.03 -19.68
N LEU A 384 -6.29 -23.23 -20.63
CA LEU A 384 -7.52 -23.49 -21.40
C LEU A 384 -7.49 -24.91 -21.99
N HIS A 385 -6.40 -25.27 -22.67
CA HIS A 385 -6.25 -26.60 -23.25
C HIS A 385 -6.13 -27.73 -22.21
N ARG A 386 -5.46 -27.50 -21.07
CA ARG A 386 -5.44 -28.47 -19.95
C ARG A 386 -6.85 -28.76 -19.41
N VAL A 387 -7.70 -27.74 -19.30
CA VAL A 387 -9.09 -27.90 -18.85
C VAL A 387 -9.91 -28.64 -19.91
N LEU A 388 -9.78 -28.29 -21.19
CA LEU A 388 -10.44 -29.02 -22.30
C LEU A 388 -10.05 -30.51 -22.32
N ASP A 389 -8.77 -30.81 -22.06
CA ASP A 389 -8.29 -32.19 -21.94
C ASP A 389 -8.90 -32.92 -20.74
N THR A 390 -9.06 -32.23 -19.60
CA THR A 390 -9.71 -32.78 -18.39
C THR A 390 -11.20 -33.07 -18.62
N LEU A 391 -11.87 -32.23 -19.42
CA LEU A 391 -13.26 -32.40 -19.80
C LEU A 391 -13.46 -33.48 -20.89
N GLY A 392 -12.38 -34.07 -21.41
CA GLY A 392 -12.44 -35.11 -22.45
C GLY A 392 -12.89 -34.59 -23.81
N VAL A 393 -12.76 -33.29 -24.07
CA VAL A 393 -13.17 -32.68 -25.34
C VAL A 393 -12.33 -33.25 -26.49
N PRO A 394 -12.95 -33.82 -27.54
CA PRO A 394 -12.23 -34.37 -28.70
C PRO A 394 -11.28 -33.34 -29.33
N ARG A 395 -10.21 -33.83 -29.94
CA ARG A 395 -9.18 -33.00 -30.57
C ARG A 395 -9.49 -32.84 -32.06
N ALA A 396 -9.35 -31.62 -32.58
CA ALA A 396 -9.84 -31.23 -33.91
C ALA A 396 -9.10 -31.87 -35.10
N SER A 397 -7.87 -32.35 -34.95
CA SER A 397 -7.09 -32.96 -36.04
C SER A 397 -6.67 -34.40 -35.74
N ALA A 398 -6.91 -35.29 -36.70
CA ALA A 398 -6.48 -36.68 -36.68
C ALA A 398 -4.98 -36.89 -37.00
N ALA A 399 -4.25 -35.84 -37.41
CA ALA A 399 -2.87 -35.94 -37.89
C ALA A 399 -1.80 -35.82 -36.78
N ASP A 400 -2.09 -35.08 -35.70
CA ASP A 400 -1.28 -35.10 -34.47
C ASP A 400 -2.13 -34.72 -33.24
N PRO A 401 -2.49 -35.69 -32.38
CA PRO A 401 -3.41 -35.50 -31.26
C PRO A 401 -2.79 -34.74 -30.07
N ALA A 402 -1.56 -34.22 -30.16
CA ALA A 402 -0.92 -33.52 -29.04
C ALA A 402 -0.99 -31.98 -29.14
N VAL A 403 -1.46 -31.42 -30.26
CA VAL A 403 -1.15 -30.02 -30.59
C VAL A 403 -2.34 -29.07 -30.37
N PRO A 404 -2.18 -27.98 -29.60
CA PRO A 404 -3.26 -27.03 -29.32
C PRO A 404 -3.55 -26.13 -30.53
N THR A 405 -4.83 -25.96 -30.85
CA THR A 405 -5.34 -25.19 -31.99
C THR A 405 -6.53 -24.35 -31.56
N LEU A 406 -6.69 -23.15 -32.12
CA LEU A 406 -7.83 -22.28 -31.84
C LEU A 406 -9.15 -22.90 -32.35
N ALA A 407 -9.13 -23.60 -33.49
CA ALA A 407 -10.29 -24.29 -34.04
C ALA A 407 -10.98 -25.22 -33.03
N ARG A 408 -10.19 -26.01 -32.27
CA ARG A 408 -10.68 -26.90 -31.21
C ARG A 408 -11.49 -26.16 -30.13
N VAL A 409 -11.05 -24.96 -29.75
CA VAL A 409 -11.74 -24.15 -28.74
C VAL A 409 -13.07 -23.65 -29.28
N MET A 410 -13.06 -23.12 -30.51
CA MET A 410 -14.26 -22.61 -31.18
C MET A 410 -15.29 -23.71 -31.42
N GLU A 411 -14.88 -24.88 -31.92
CA GLU A 411 -15.75 -26.04 -32.14
C GLU A 411 -16.41 -26.53 -30.85
N HIS A 412 -15.70 -26.48 -29.73
CA HIS A 412 -16.26 -26.87 -28.44
C HIS A 412 -17.31 -25.87 -27.95
N LEU A 413 -17.03 -24.57 -28.05
CA LEU A 413 -17.93 -23.51 -27.59
C LEU A 413 -19.18 -23.37 -28.48
N ALA A 414 -19.05 -23.58 -29.79
CA ALA A 414 -20.16 -23.58 -30.75
C ALA A 414 -20.96 -24.90 -30.79
N GLY A 415 -20.53 -25.93 -30.05
CA GLY A 415 -21.16 -27.25 -30.03
C GLY A 415 -22.51 -27.27 -29.29
N PRO A 416 -23.47 -28.11 -29.69
CA PRO A 416 -24.76 -28.23 -29.00
C PRO A 416 -24.58 -28.80 -27.58
N GLY A 417 -24.84 -27.99 -26.56
CA GLY A 417 -24.69 -28.36 -25.15
C GLY A 417 -25.94 -28.99 -24.52
N GLY A 418 -25.73 -29.90 -23.56
CA GLY A 418 -26.75 -30.30 -22.58
C GLY A 418 -27.03 -29.19 -21.55
N PRO A 419 -27.83 -29.44 -20.50
CA PRO A 419 -28.15 -28.44 -19.48
C PRO A 419 -26.86 -27.88 -18.84
N GLY A 420 -26.63 -26.56 -18.98
CA GLY A 420 -25.41 -25.85 -18.55
C GLY A 420 -24.51 -25.36 -19.70
N GLY A 421 -24.67 -25.85 -20.93
CA GLY A 421 -23.86 -25.42 -22.08
C GLY A 421 -22.35 -25.77 -21.98
N PRO A 422 -21.63 -25.88 -23.10
CA PRO A 422 -20.19 -26.19 -23.09
C PRO A 422 -19.35 -25.08 -22.43
N GLY A 423 -19.78 -23.82 -22.55
CA GLY A 423 -19.08 -22.66 -21.96
C GLY A 423 -19.06 -22.64 -20.43
N GLU A 424 -20.16 -23.01 -19.75
CA GLU A 424 -20.23 -22.94 -18.28
C GLU A 424 -19.31 -23.98 -17.62
N ALA A 425 -19.27 -25.21 -18.16
CA ALA A 425 -18.38 -26.26 -17.67
C ALA A 425 -16.90 -25.89 -17.84
N LEU A 426 -16.56 -25.27 -18.97
CA LEU A 426 -15.20 -24.79 -19.25
C LEU A 426 -14.83 -23.60 -18.35
N ALA A 427 -15.74 -22.64 -18.18
CA ALA A 427 -15.58 -21.51 -17.28
C ALA A 427 -15.36 -21.97 -15.82
N ALA A 428 -16.15 -22.92 -15.34
CA ALA A 428 -15.98 -23.51 -14.01
C ALA A 428 -14.64 -24.24 -13.85
N GLY A 429 -14.23 -25.00 -14.88
CA GLY A 429 -12.94 -25.69 -14.90
C GLY A 429 -11.75 -24.72 -14.89
N ILE A 430 -11.83 -23.61 -15.63
CA ILE A 430 -10.83 -22.54 -15.61
C ILE A 430 -10.79 -21.86 -14.24
N GLY A 431 -11.95 -21.49 -13.68
CA GLY A 431 -12.04 -20.90 -12.34
C GLY A 431 -11.40 -21.79 -11.27
N ALA A 432 -11.68 -23.10 -11.30
CA ALA A 432 -11.06 -24.07 -10.40
C ALA A 432 -9.55 -24.26 -10.63
N ALA A 433 -9.07 -24.09 -11.86
CA ALA A 433 -7.64 -24.14 -12.15
C ALA A 433 -6.90 -22.88 -11.67
N VAL A 434 -7.50 -21.69 -11.85
CA VAL A 434 -6.95 -20.43 -11.35
C VAL A 434 -6.90 -20.42 -9.82
N ALA A 435 -7.97 -20.83 -9.15
CA ALA A 435 -8.03 -20.88 -7.69
C ALA A 435 -6.98 -21.83 -7.09
N ARG A 436 -6.65 -22.94 -7.77
CA ARG A 436 -5.58 -23.86 -7.34
C ARG A 436 -4.20 -23.22 -7.47
N GLU A 437 -3.92 -22.56 -8.60
CA GLU A 437 -2.61 -21.90 -8.79
C GLU A 437 -2.42 -20.72 -7.85
N GLU A 438 -3.47 -19.95 -7.56
CA GLU A 438 -3.42 -18.89 -6.55
C GLU A 438 -3.15 -19.45 -5.14
N ALA A 439 -3.67 -20.64 -4.82
CA ALA A 439 -3.39 -21.33 -3.56
C ALA A 439 -1.97 -21.94 -3.48
N GLU A 440 -1.40 -22.34 -4.61
CA GLU A 440 -0.06 -22.95 -4.72
C GLU A 440 1.07 -21.91 -4.88
N ALA A 441 0.75 -20.67 -5.23
CA ALA A 441 1.74 -19.59 -5.41
C ALA A 441 2.53 -19.33 -4.12
N PRO A 442 3.88 -19.40 -4.16
CA PRO A 442 4.72 -19.14 -3.00
C PRO A 442 4.66 -17.65 -2.64
N GLY A 443 3.82 -17.34 -1.65
CA GLY A 443 3.50 -15.99 -1.19
C GLY A 443 2.20 -15.91 -0.37
N HIS A 444 1.25 -16.85 -0.57
CA HIS A 444 -0.06 -16.85 0.12
C HIS A 444 -0.10 -17.62 1.46
N GLY A 445 1.04 -17.79 2.14
CA GLY A 445 1.15 -18.61 3.35
C GLY A 445 0.65 -17.90 4.62
N GLY A 446 -0.56 -18.24 5.10
CA GLY A 446 -1.03 -17.72 6.39
C GLY A 446 -2.34 -18.25 7.02
N GLY A 447 -2.72 -19.52 6.84
CA GLY A 447 -3.48 -20.24 7.88
C GLY A 447 -5.00 -20.43 7.71
N GLN A 448 -5.41 -21.37 6.86
CA GLN A 448 -6.60 -22.19 7.13
C GLN A 448 -6.30 -23.65 6.78
N GLY A 449 -6.28 -24.53 7.79
CA GLY A 449 -6.16 -25.98 7.60
C GLY A 449 -5.42 -26.72 8.73
N GLN A 450 -6.19 -27.08 9.77
CA GLN A 450 -6.02 -28.26 10.64
C GLN A 450 -4.61 -28.67 11.15
N GLY A 451 -4.43 -28.46 12.46
CA GLY A 451 -3.85 -29.43 13.40
C GLY A 451 -2.66 -30.28 12.94
N GLY A 452 -1.45 -29.77 13.14
CA GLY A 452 -0.23 -30.56 13.09
C GLY A 452 0.88 -29.89 13.89
N GLN A 453 1.23 -30.48 15.03
CA GLN A 453 2.40 -30.08 15.82
C GLN A 453 3.66 -30.08 14.95
N VAL A 454 4.37 -28.96 14.90
CA VAL A 454 5.80 -28.99 14.58
C VAL A 454 6.54 -28.13 15.62
N HIS A 455 7.29 -28.84 16.45
CA HIS A 455 8.25 -28.28 17.38
C HIS A 455 9.46 -27.67 16.64
N GLY A 456 9.79 -26.43 16.98
CA GLY A 456 11.15 -25.96 17.24
C GLY A 456 12.14 -25.81 16.07
N ALA A 457 12.48 -24.57 15.75
CA ALA A 457 13.87 -24.09 15.69
C ALA A 457 13.88 -22.55 15.68
N ALA A 458 14.35 -21.96 16.77
CA ALA A 458 14.59 -20.52 16.87
C ALA A 458 15.83 -20.16 16.06
N GLY A 459 15.64 -19.41 14.97
CA GLY A 459 16.70 -18.68 14.26
C GLY A 459 16.57 -17.20 14.54
N SER A 460 17.47 -16.67 15.39
CA SER A 460 17.61 -15.25 15.68
C SER A 460 18.38 -14.56 14.55
N GLY A 461 17.68 -13.95 13.60
CA GLY A 461 18.20 -12.90 12.72
C GLY A 461 17.75 -11.51 13.20
N PRO A 462 18.46 -10.42 12.85
CA PRO A 462 18.05 -9.07 13.23
C PRO A 462 16.73 -8.72 12.54
N ALA A 463 15.67 -8.55 13.33
CA ALA A 463 14.38 -8.05 12.89
C ALA A 463 14.46 -6.53 12.66
N ASP A 464 15.02 -6.13 11.53
CA ASP A 464 15.19 -4.72 11.15
C ASP A 464 14.36 -4.29 9.93
N ASP A 465 13.58 -5.19 9.31
CA ASP A 465 12.67 -4.80 8.23
C ASP A 465 11.35 -4.21 8.79
N PRO A 466 10.97 -2.97 8.43
CA PRO A 466 9.72 -2.35 8.86
C PRO A 466 8.47 -3.16 8.55
N LEU A 467 8.53 -4.02 7.54
CA LEU A 467 7.43 -4.88 7.12
C LEU A 467 7.40 -6.23 7.86
N ASP A 468 8.52 -6.67 8.47
CA ASP A 468 8.50 -7.79 9.43
C ASP A 468 7.74 -7.41 10.72
N LEU A 469 7.66 -6.11 11.04
CA LEU A 469 6.88 -5.58 12.16
C LEU A 469 5.37 -5.62 11.93
N TRP A 470 4.92 -5.69 10.67
CA TRP A 470 3.50 -5.89 10.33
C TRP A 470 3.05 -7.35 10.59
N GLY A 471 3.96 -8.20 11.07
CA GLY A 471 3.75 -9.62 11.33
C GLY A 471 3.63 -10.43 10.04
N PRO A 472 3.51 -11.76 10.13
CA PRO A 472 3.19 -12.64 9.00
C PRO A 472 1.73 -12.49 8.54
N GLY A 473 1.14 -11.29 8.68
CA GLY A 473 -0.21 -11.01 8.19
C GLY A 473 -0.21 -11.08 6.66
N PRO A 474 -1.24 -11.67 6.03
CA PRO A 474 -1.26 -11.84 4.59
C PRO A 474 -1.38 -10.46 3.94
N LEU A 475 -0.26 -9.94 3.42
CA LEU A 475 -0.30 -8.98 2.33
C LEU A 475 -0.60 -9.76 1.04
N PRO A 476 -1.45 -9.24 0.16
CA PRO A 476 -2.12 -7.95 0.26
C PRO A 476 -3.39 -7.97 1.12
N LEU A 477 -3.63 -6.90 1.89
CA LEU A 477 -4.82 -6.74 2.74
C LEU A 477 -6.14 -6.65 1.94
N PHE A 478 -6.05 -6.32 0.64
CA PHE A 478 -7.16 -6.32 -0.32
C PHE A 478 -6.64 -6.75 -1.70
N PRO A 479 -7.35 -7.62 -2.44
CA PRO A 479 -6.97 -7.94 -3.81
C PRO A 479 -7.15 -6.71 -4.68
N LEU A 480 -6.15 -6.39 -5.52
CA LEU A 480 -6.19 -5.27 -6.47
C LEU A 480 -7.32 -5.40 -7.51
N GLN A 481 -7.91 -6.58 -7.65
CA GLN A 481 -9.01 -6.83 -8.58
C GLN A 481 -10.18 -7.52 -7.86
N PRO A 482 -11.43 -7.14 -8.17
CA PRO A 482 -12.59 -7.88 -7.71
C PRO A 482 -12.57 -9.32 -8.26
N PRO A 483 -13.24 -10.28 -7.59
CA PRO A 483 -13.35 -11.65 -8.10
C PRO A 483 -14.06 -11.63 -9.46
N ARG A 484 -13.39 -12.17 -10.47
CA ARG A 484 -13.91 -12.24 -11.84
C ARG A 484 -15.00 -13.30 -11.95
N THR A 485 -15.98 -13.07 -12.80
CA THR A 485 -17.00 -14.08 -13.11
C THR A 485 -16.39 -15.22 -13.95
N GLY A 486 -17.03 -16.39 -13.95
CA GLY A 486 -16.56 -17.52 -14.77
C GLY A 486 -16.51 -17.18 -16.26
N THR A 487 -17.50 -16.42 -16.74
CA THR A 487 -17.60 -15.96 -18.13
C THR A 487 -16.47 -15.00 -18.49
N GLU A 488 -16.16 -14.03 -17.64
CA GLU A 488 -15.03 -13.11 -17.83
C GLU A 488 -13.70 -13.88 -17.91
N LEU A 489 -13.49 -14.85 -17.01
CA LEU A 489 -12.30 -15.69 -17.06
C LEU A 489 -12.23 -16.49 -18.35
N LEU A 490 -13.32 -17.09 -18.80
CA LEU A 490 -13.35 -17.82 -20.06
C LEU A 490 -13.03 -16.91 -21.26
N ALA A 491 -13.64 -15.72 -21.33
CA ALA A 491 -13.37 -14.74 -22.38
C ALA A 491 -11.89 -14.32 -22.41
N ASP A 492 -11.27 -14.06 -21.26
CA ASP A 492 -9.84 -13.75 -21.16
C ASP A 492 -8.96 -14.88 -21.71
N HIS A 493 -9.30 -16.14 -21.39
CA HIS A 493 -8.53 -17.31 -21.84
C HIS A 493 -8.71 -17.58 -23.34
N VAL A 494 -9.90 -17.36 -23.88
CA VAL A 494 -10.16 -17.45 -25.33
C VAL A 494 -9.42 -16.33 -26.06
N ALA A 495 -9.49 -15.09 -25.59
CA ALA A 495 -8.75 -13.96 -26.15
C ALA A 495 -7.24 -14.22 -26.14
N ALA A 496 -6.70 -14.78 -25.05
CA ALA A 496 -5.30 -15.20 -24.98
C ALA A 496 -4.93 -16.23 -26.06
N MET A 497 -5.79 -17.22 -26.30
CA MET A 497 -5.59 -18.22 -27.35
C MET A 497 -5.62 -17.60 -28.75
N VAL A 498 -6.53 -16.66 -29.00
CA VAL A 498 -6.60 -15.90 -30.25
C VAL A 498 -5.33 -15.07 -30.46
N CYS A 499 -4.86 -14.35 -29.43
CA CYS A 499 -3.61 -13.59 -29.49
C CYS A 499 -2.40 -14.48 -29.80
N CYS A 500 -2.29 -15.65 -29.15
CA CYS A 500 -1.21 -16.60 -29.45
C CYS A 500 -1.27 -17.09 -30.90
N ALA A 501 -2.46 -17.41 -31.42
CA ALA A 501 -2.64 -17.82 -32.81
C ALA A 501 -2.28 -16.69 -33.79
N ALA A 502 -2.63 -15.44 -33.47
CA ALA A 502 -2.29 -14.28 -34.29
C ALA A 502 -0.77 -14.05 -34.35
N VAL A 503 -0.08 -14.16 -33.21
CA VAL A 503 1.38 -14.05 -33.13
C VAL A 503 2.05 -15.14 -33.95
N ASP A 504 1.61 -16.39 -33.79
CA ASP A 504 2.27 -17.54 -34.43
C ASP A 504 1.96 -17.67 -35.94
N THR A 505 0.83 -17.12 -36.43
CA THR A 505 0.34 -17.39 -37.80
C THR A 505 0.15 -16.18 -38.69
N ALA A 506 -0.05 -14.98 -38.12
CA ALA A 506 -0.37 -13.76 -38.87
C ALA A 506 0.71 -12.66 -38.74
N GLY A 507 1.83 -12.94 -38.04
CA GLY A 507 2.89 -11.96 -37.84
C GLY A 507 2.48 -10.81 -36.90
N ALA A 508 1.48 -11.03 -36.05
CA ALA A 508 1.16 -10.12 -34.97
C ALA A 508 2.26 -10.16 -33.89
N ALA A 509 2.31 -9.14 -33.05
CA ALA A 509 3.26 -9.05 -31.95
C ALA A 509 2.54 -8.76 -30.62
N PRO A 510 3.06 -9.27 -29.49
CA PRO A 510 2.66 -8.79 -28.18
C PRO A 510 3.05 -7.31 -28.04
N GLY A 511 2.19 -6.55 -27.37
CA GLY A 511 2.40 -5.14 -27.08
C GLY A 511 1.82 -4.75 -25.74
N LEU A 512 2.10 -3.51 -25.35
CA LEU A 512 1.59 -2.91 -24.11
C LEU A 512 0.77 -1.67 -24.46
N ASP A 513 -0.46 -1.65 -23.97
CA ASP A 513 -1.29 -0.47 -23.86
C ASP A 513 -1.24 0.01 -22.40
N TRP A 514 -0.83 1.25 -22.17
CA TRP A 514 -0.65 1.72 -20.79
C TRP A 514 -1.94 1.87 -19.99
N LEU A 515 -3.10 1.93 -20.65
CA LEU A 515 -4.39 2.08 -20.00
C LEU A 515 -5.16 0.76 -19.90
N ASP A 516 -5.01 -0.08 -20.92
CA ASP A 516 -5.75 -1.34 -21.04
C ASP A 516 -4.91 -2.58 -20.70
N GLY A 517 -3.57 -2.44 -20.66
CA GLY A 517 -2.62 -3.50 -20.33
C GLY A 517 -2.14 -4.28 -21.57
N PRO A 518 -1.99 -5.62 -21.49
CA PRO A 518 -1.60 -6.47 -22.62
C PRO A 518 -2.41 -6.20 -23.89
N ALA A 519 -1.75 -5.93 -25.02
CA ALA A 519 -2.40 -5.57 -26.28
C ALA A 519 -1.79 -6.30 -27.47
N LEU A 520 -2.62 -6.64 -28.46
CA LEU A 520 -2.19 -7.26 -29.71
C LEU A 520 -1.85 -6.17 -30.75
N LEU A 521 -0.65 -6.25 -31.32
CA LEU A 521 -0.20 -5.36 -32.40
C LEU A 521 -0.21 -6.11 -33.74
N VAL A 522 -0.89 -5.56 -34.74
CA VAL A 522 -0.92 -6.08 -36.12
C VAL A 522 -0.40 -4.97 -37.04
N GLY A 523 0.69 -5.24 -37.76
CA GLY A 523 1.35 -4.21 -38.57
C GLY A 523 1.88 -3.02 -37.76
N GLY A 524 2.11 -3.19 -36.45
CA GLY A 524 2.54 -2.12 -35.55
C GLY A 524 1.40 -1.30 -34.93
N GLU A 525 0.15 -1.55 -35.31
CA GLU A 525 -1.02 -0.87 -34.75
C GLU A 525 -1.78 -1.77 -33.78
N ARG A 526 -2.33 -1.16 -32.72
CA ARG A 526 -3.13 -1.88 -31.73
C ARG A 526 -4.48 -2.29 -32.31
N ARG A 527 -4.86 -3.56 -32.13
CA ARG A 527 -6.22 -4.07 -32.36
C ARG A 527 -7.02 -4.08 -31.05
N ALA A 528 -8.10 -3.31 -31.01
CA ALA A 528 -8.99 -3.20 -29.83
C ALA A 528 -10.38 -3.81 -30.05
N ASP A 529 -10.64 -4.32 -31.25
CA ASP A 529 -11.93 -4.84 -31.73
C ASP A 529 -12.13 -6.34 -31.47
N LEU A 530 -11.23 -6.98 -30.71
CA LEU A 530 -11.27 -8.42 -30.41
C LEU A 530 -12.29 -8.78 -29.31
N ALA A 531 -12.63 -7.85 -28.42
CA ALA A 531 -13.45 -8.15 -27.25
C ALA A 531 -14.86 -8.63 -27.63
N ASP A 532 -15.56 -7.91 -28.51
CA ASP A 532 -16.94 -8.23 -28.89
C ASP A 532 -17.05 -9.58 -29.62
N PRO A 533 -16.18 -9.91 -30.60
CA PRO A 533 -16.18 -11.24 -31.23
C PRO A 533 -15.92 -12.40 -30.26
N VAL A 534 -15.04 -12.21 -29.27
CA VAL A 534 -14.78 -13.23 -28.25
C VAL A 534 -15.99 -13.41 -27.33
N LEU A 535 -16.63 -12.31 -26.94
CA LEU A 535 -17.80 -12.35 -26.08
C LEU A 535 -18.97 -13.07 -26.76
N SER A 536 -19.22 -12.81 -28.04
CA SER A 536 -20.26 -13.50 -28.82
C SER A 536 -20.04 -15.02 -28.88
N LEU A 537 -18.79 -15.47 -29.00
CA LEU A 537 -18.46 -16.90 -28.93
C LEU A 537 -18.67 -17.49 -27.52
N VAL A 538 -18.35 -16.73 -26.47
CA VAL A 538 -18.39 -17.23 -25.08
C VAL A 538 -19.80 -17.24 -24.50
N GLU A 539 -20.60 -16.21 -24.78
CA GLU A 539 -21.95 -16.03 -24.25
C GLU A 539 -23.02 -16.68 -25.14
N ASP A 540 -22.94 -16.46 -26.45
CA ASP A 540 -23.96 -16.91 -27.40
C ASP A 540 -23.58 -18.22 -28.10
N GLY A 541 -22.32 -18.65 -28.00
CA GLY A 541 -21.79 -19.79 -28.75
C GLY A 541 -21.67 -19.52 -30.25
N ASP A 542 -21.71 -18.25 -30.68
CA ASP A 542 -21.64 -17.85 -32.09
C ASP A 542 -20.18 -17.63 -32.53
N PRO A 543 -19.61 -18.47 -33.40
CA PRO A 543 -18.25 -18.32 -33.88
C PRO A 543 -18.10 -17.32 -35.03
N ASP A 544 -19.19 -16.90 -35.69
CA ASP A 544 -19.13 -16.17 -36.96
C ASP A 544 -18.44 -14.79 -36.85
N PRO A 545 -18.69 -13.98 -35.80
CA PRO A 545 -17.98 -12.72 -35.60
C PRO A 545 -16.47 -12.93 -35.44
N LEU A 546 -16.07 -13.97 -34.69
CA LEU A 546 -14.65 -14.27 -34.48
C LEU A 546 -14.00 -14.80 -35.74
N LEU A 547 -14.65 -15.69 -36.50
CA LEU A 547 -14.14 -16.18 -37.79
C LEU A 547 -13.92 -15.04 -38.79
N SER A 548 -14.84 -14.08 -38.83
CA SER A 548 -14.74 -12.89 -39.68
C SER A 548 -13.52 -12.04 -39.29
N TRP A 549 -13.33 -11.80 -37.99
CA TRP A 549 -12.17 -11.07 -37.48
C TRP A 549 -10.85 -11.79 -37.78
N LEU A 550 -10.79 -13.12 -37.57
CA LEU A 550 -9.60 -13.93 -37.87
C LEU A 550 -9.23 -13.87 -39.35
N ALA A 551 -10.21 -13.90 -40.25
CA ALA A 551 -9.99 -13.82 -41.70
C ALA A 551 -9.45 -12.44 -42.11
N GLU A 552 -9.93 -11.36 -41.50
CA GLU A 552 -9.45 -10.00 -41.75
C GLU A 552 -7.98 -9.82 -41.34
N VAL A 553 -7.61 -10.35 -40.17
CA VAL A 553 -6.24 -10.28 -39.64
C VAL A 553 -5.31 -11.30 -40.32
N GLY A 554 -5.85 -12.35 -40.93
CA GLY A 554 -5.09 -13.42 -41.57
C GLY A 554 -4.64 -14.53 -40.60
N VAL A 555 -5.32 -14.69 -39.46
CA VAL A 555 -5.02 -15.71 -38.45
C VAL A 555 -5.52 -17.08 -38.90
N ARG A 556 -4.66 -18.10 -38.79
CA ARG A 556 -5.00 -19.48 -39.15
C ARG A 556 -5.36 -20.30 -37.91
N SER A 557 -6.67 -20.51 -37.69
CA SER A 557 -7.18 -21.21 -36.50
C SER A 557 -6.88 -22.72 -36.47
N ASP A 558 -6.63 -23.32 -37.64
CA ASP A 558 -6.28 -24.74 -37.82
C ASP A 558 -4.81 -25.04 -37.50
N LYS A 559 -3.97 -24.01 -37.42
CA LYS A 559 -2.54 -24.18 -37.20
C LYS A 559 -2.21 -24.40 -35.72
N PRO A 560 -1.17 -25.20 -35.45
CA PRO A 560 -0.70 -25.42 -34.09
C PRO A 560 -0.13 -24.14 -33.49
N VAL A 561 -0.49 -23.87 -32.24
CA VAL A 561 -0.01 -22.73 -31.46
C VAL A 561 1.04 -23.20 -30.45
N ARG A 562 2.11 -22.46 -30.26
CA ARG A 562 3.14 -22.76 -29.27
C ARG A 562 2.68 -22.25 -27.91
N LEU A 563 2.58 -23.11 -26.90
CA LEU A 563 2.07 -22.72 -25.58
C LEU A 563 3.13 -22.75 -24.47
N VAL A 564 4.39 -23.09 -24.81
CA VAL A 564 5.54 -23.13 -23.91
C VAL A 564 6.80 -22.72 -24.65
#